data_AF-A0A3B4X1P7-F1
#
_entry.id   AF-A0A3B4X1P7-F1
#
_cell.length_a   1.000
_cell.length_b   1.000
_cell.length_c   1.000
_cell.angle_alpha   90.00
_cell.angle_beta   90.00
_cell.angle_gamma   90.00
#
_symmetry.space_group_name_H-M   'P 1'
#
loop_
_entity.id
_entity.type
_entity.pdbx_description
1 polymer ?
#
loop_
_entity_poly.entity_id
_entity_poly.type
_entity_poly.pdbx_seq_one_letter_code
_entity_poly.pdbx_strand_id
1 'polypeptide(L)'
;MATDIGSPQRFFHMPRFQHQAPRQVFYKRPDFAQQQAMQQLTFDGKRMRKAVNRKTIDYNPSVIRYLENRLWQRDHRDFRAIQPDAGCYNDLVPPVGMLNNPMNAVTTKVKTNWFVLCVCLQWTPEGRRLVTGASSGEFTLWNGLTFNFETILQAHDSPVRAMTWSHNDMWMLTADHGGYVKYWQSNMNNVKMFQAHKEAIREARFIPNLPFSVVTLSLSCSLCALQYHPAATGGRHLTSRHMLLLLWLINDRCKCVLLQHCRDLLLIFYLMWLILCVYTNG
;
A
#
# COMPACT_ATOMS: atom_id res chain seq x y z
N MET A 1 47.47 -79.62 69.88
CA MET A 1 48.86 -79.29 69.50
C MET A 1 48.90 -79.32 67.98
N ALA A 2 49.37 -78.35 67.20
CA ALA A 2 50.18 -77.15 67.39
C ALA A 2 49.80 -76.17 66.24
N THR A 3 49.50 -74.90 66.56
CA THR A 3 50.27 -73.67 66.26
C THR A 3 50.27 -73.13 64.82
N ASP A 4 49.98 -71.83 64.74
CA ASP A 4 50.06 -70.89 63.61
C ASP A 4 51.29 -71.02 62.72
N ILE A 5 51.10 -70.83 61.41
CA ILE A 5 52.14 -70.33 60.49
C ILE A 5 51.48 -69.39 59.47
N GLY A 6 51.61 -68.09 59.71
CA GLY A 6 51.33 -67.06 58.69
C GLY A 6 52.36 -67.13 57.57
N SER A 7 51.94 -66.82 56.34
CA SER A 7 52.84 -66.66 55.18
C SER A 7 52.46 -65.44 54.32
N PRO A 8 53.44 -64.85 53.59
CA PRO A 8 53.60 -63.40 53.51
C PRO A 8 53.08 -62.75 52.23
N GLN A 9 52.98 -61.41 52.26
CA GLN A 9 52.68 -60.52 51.14
C GLN A 9 53.68 -60.72 49.98
N ARG A 10 53.21 -61.20 48.82
CA ARG A 10 53.96 -61.10 47.55
C ARG A 10 53.35 -60.04 46.66
N PHE A 11 54.00 -58.88 46.68
CA PHE A 11 53.95 -57.84 45.66
C PHE A 11 54.44 -58.39 44.32
N PHE A 12 53.56 -58.51 43.33
CA PHE A 12 53.84 -58.27 41.91
C PHE A 12 52.49 -58.03 41.21
N HIS A 13 52.04 -56.76 41.20
CA HIS A 13 50.88 -56.35 40.40
C HIS A 13 51.38 -56.00 38.99
N MET A 14 51.03 -56.81 37.99
CA MET A 14 51.15 -56.45 36.57
C MET A 14 50.31 -55.19 36.31
N PRO A 15 50.83 -54.16 35.62
CA PRO A 15 50.01 -53.02 35.22
C PRO A 15 48.98 -53.49 34.19
N ARG A 16 47.70 -53.37 34.52
CA ARG A 16 46.60 -53.60 33.56
C ARG A 16 46.69 -52.53 32.48
N PHE A 17 47.08 -52.91 31.27
CA PHE A 17 46.79 -52.11 30.08
C PHE A 17 45.26 -52.10 29.89
N GLN A 18 44.60 -51.02 30.31
CA GLN A 18 43.22 -50.76 29.90
C GLN A 18 43.23 -50.53 28.39
N HIS A 19 42.76 -51.52 27.62
CA HIS A 19 42.34 -51.28 26.25
C HIS A 19 41.22 -50.24 26.29
N GLN A 20 41.54 -48.97 26.03
CA GLN A 20 40.53 -48.00 25.65
C GLN A 20 40.00 -48.43 24.28
N ALA A 21 38.82 -49.04 24.27
CA ALA A 21 38.08 -49.23 23.04
C ALA A 21 37.97 -47.86 22.33
N PRO A 22 38.21 -47.77 21.01
CA PRO A 22 38.13 -46.51 20.30
C PRO A 22 36.74 -45.92 20.54
N ARG A 23 36.68 -44.66 20.99
CA ARG A 23 35.43 -43.92 21.16
C ARG A 23 34.64 -44.03 19.86
N GLN A 24 33.58 -44.83 19.86
CA GLN A 24 32.61 -44.80 18.78
C GLN A 24 32.10 -43.37 18.70
N VAL A 25 32.45 -42.67 17.62
CA VAL A 25 31.89 -41.36 17.30
C VAL A 25 30.44 -41.65 16.94
N PHE A 26 29.57 -41.68 17.95
CA PHE A 26 28.14 -41.71 17.75
C PHE A 26 27.80 -40.50 16.90
N TYR A 27 27.46 -40.73 15.63
CA TYR A 27 26.81 -39.72 14.81
C TYR A 27 25.46 -39.48 15.47
N LYS A 28 25.39 -38.49 16.37
CA LYS A 28 24.12 -38.05 16.94
C LYS A 28 23.28 -37.60 15.75
N ARG A 29 22.18 -38.30 15.49
CA ARG A 29 21.14 -37.77 14.60
C ARG A 29 20.83 -36.35 15.10
N PRO A 30 20.81 -35.33 14.23
CA PRO A 30 20.44 -33.99 14.64
C PRO A 30 19.07 -34.08 15.34
N ASP A 31 18.98 -33.54 16.56
CA ASP A 31 17.71 -33.54 17.29
C ASP A 31 16.64 -32.89 16.39
N PHE A 32 15.46 -33.49 16.27
CA PHE A 32 14.39 -32.99 15.39
C PHE A 32 14.03 -31.52 15.74
N ALA A 33 14.17 -31.16 17.03
CA ALA A 33 14.05 -29.78 17.52
C ALA A 33 15.14 -28.84 16.99
N GLN A 34 16.39 -29.30 16.86
CA GLN A 34 17.47 -28.52 16.23
C GLN A 34 17.24 -28.34 14.73
N GLN A 35 16.69 -29.35 14.05
CA GLN A 35 16.30 -29.24 12.63
C GLN A 35 15.15 -28.25 12.42
N GLN A 36 14.12 -28.29 13.26
CA GLN A 36 13.04 -27.28 13.24
C GLN A 36 13.58 -25.88 13.57
N ALA A 37 14.49 -25.75 14.54
CA ALA A 37 15.10 -24.46 14.89
C ALA A 37 15.98 -23.91 13.76
N MET A 38 16.69 -24.77 13.00
CA MET A 38 17.44 -24.36 11.81
C MET A 38 16.54 -24.01 10.62
N GLN A 39 15.41 -24.70 10.43
CA GLN A 39 14.40 -24.34 9.42
C GLN A 39 13.74 -22.99 9.71
N GLN A 40 13.68 -22.60 10.99
CA GLN A 40 13.23 -21.29 11.43
C GLN A 40 14.31 -20.21 11.30
N LEU A 41 15.44 -20.41 10.62
CA LEU A 41 16.42 -19.34 10.43
C LEU A 41 16.37 -18.86 8.98
N THR A 42 15.89 -17.63 8.78
CA THR A 42 15.85 -16.94 7.49
C THR A 42 17.00 -15.93 7.41
N PHE A 43 17.73 -15.94 6.30
CA PHE A 43 18.84 -15.01 6.06
C PHE A 43 18.32 -13.73 5.39
N ASP A 44 18.38 -12.60 6.10
CA ASP A 44 17.85 -11.29 5.67
C ASP A 44 18.92 -10.47 4.90
N GLY A 45 19.84 -11.13 4.18
CA GLY A 45 20.93 -10.51 3.42
C GLY A 45 22.09 -9.91 4.25
N LYS A 46 21.88 -9.60 5.54
CA LYS A 46 22.92 -9.06 6.46
C LYS A 46 23.19 -9.92 7.68
N ARG A 47 22.18 -10.58 8.25
CA ARG A 47 22.28 -11.45 9.44
C ARG A 47 21.22 -12.55 9.40
N MET A 48 21.54 -13.71 9.99
CA MET A 48 20.54 -14.76 10.24
C MET A 48 19.54 -14.29 11.28
N ARG A 49 18.25 -14.43 10.98
CA ARG A 49 17.14 -14.08 11.86
C ARG A 49 16.19 -15.26 11.99
N LYS A 50 15.47 -15.34 13.10
CA LYS A 50 14.38 -16.31 13.24
C LYS A 50 13.26 -15.97 12.25
N ALA A 51 12.64 -16.99 11.68
CA ALA A 51 11.47 -16.93 10.84
C ALA A 51 10.33 -16.43 11.71
N VAL A 52 9.86 -15.23 11.43
CA VAL A 52 8.76 -14.60 12.16
C VAL A 52 7.50 -14.73 11.32
N ASN A 53 6.50 -15.43 11.83
CA ASN A 53 5.16 -15.38 11.25
C ASN A 53 4.57 -13.99 11.51
N ARG A 54 4.36 -13.24 10.43
CA ARG A 54 3.84 -11.88 10.49
C ARG A 54 2.33 -11.91 10.32
N LYS A 55 1.65 -10.97 10.99
CA LYS A 55 0.22 -10.77 10.77
C LYS A 55 0.00 -10.38 9.31
N THR A 56 -0.91 -11.07 8.64
CA THR A 56 -1.24 -10.84 7.23
C THR A 56 -2.74 -10.65 7.11
N ILE A 57 -3.13 -9.76 6.21
CA ILE A 57 -4.53 -9.56 5.82
C ILE A 57 -4.58 -9.93 4.35
N ASP A 58 -5.09 -11.13 4.09
CA ASP A 58 -5.21 -11.65 2.74
C ASP A 58 -6.65 -11.53 2.27
N TYR A 59 -6.83 -10.92 1.10
CA TYR A 59 -8.12 -10.82 0.43
C TYR A 59 -8.38 -11.99 -0.53
N ASN A 60 -7.37 -12.81 -0.84
CA ASN A 60 -7.53 -13.91 -1.80
C ASN A 60 -8.63 -14.91 -1.39
N PRO A 61 -8.69 -15.41 -0.14
CA PRO A 61 -9.74 -16.35 0.25
C PRO A 61 -11.15 -15.78 0.10
N SER A 62 -11.33 -14.50 0.44
CA SER A 62 -12.64 -13.85 0.33
C SER A 62 -13.05 -13.60 -1.11
N VAL A 63 -12.11 -13.25 -1.99
CA VAL A 63 -12.36 -13.10 -3.43
C VAL A 63 -12.70 -14.45 -4.06
N ILE A 64 -11.97 -15.52 -3.74
CA ILE A 64 -12.26 -16.88 -4.21
C ILE A 64 -13.68 -17.28 -3.78
N ARG A 65 -14.02 -17.08 -2.50
CA ARG A 65 -15.36 -17.36 -1.98
C ARG A 65 -16.45 -16.60 -2.72
N TYR A 66 -16.20 -15.34 -3.05
CA TYR A 66 -17.13 -14.53 -3.85
C TYR A 66 -17.30 -15.04 -5.28
N LEU A 67 -16.22 -15.49 -5.92
CA LEU A 67 -16.28 -16.08 -7.26
C LEU A 67 -17.07 -17.41 -7.27
N GLU A 68 -16.90 -18.26 -6.25
CA GLU A 68 -17.70 -19.47 -6.06
C GLU A 68 -19.19 -19.13 -5.87
N ASN A 69 -19.46 -18.13 -5.03
CA ASN A 69 -20.80 -17.69 -4.71
C ASN A 69 -21.54 -17.11 -5.92
N ARG A 70 -20.83 -16.37 -6.79
CA ARG A 70 -21.39 -15.81 -8.04
C ARG A 70 -21.95 -16.84 -9.01
N LEU A 71 -21.54 -18.11 -8.93
CA LEU A 71 -22.05 -19.16 -9.82
C LEU A 71 -23.53 -19.46 -9.56
N TRP A 72 -24.00 -19.29 -8.32
CA TRP A 72 -25.35 -19.68 -7.90
C TRP A 72 -26.14 -18.55 -7.25
N GLN A 73 -25.47 -17.52 -6.72
CA GLN A 73 -26.13 -16.32 -6.19
C GLN A 73 -26.55 -15.42 -7.35
N ARG A 74 -27.86 -15.25 -7.53
CA ARG A 74 -28.40 -14.29 -8.50
C ARG A 74 -28.29 -12.87 -7.96
N ASP A 75 -28.66 -12.72 -6.69
CA ASP A 75 -28.71 -11.46 -5.96
C ASP A 75 -28.29 -11.65 -4.50
N HIS A 76 -28.16 -10.54 -3.78
CA HIS A 76 -27.90 -10.51 -2.33
C HIS A 76 -28.93 -11.28 -1.47
N ARG A 77 -30.12 -11.61 -2.01
CA ARG A 77 -31.14 -12.39 -1.30
C ARG A 77 -30.78 -13.87 -1.16
N ASP A 78 -30.01 -14.39 -2.11
CA ASP A 78 -29.50 -15.76 -2.08
C ASP A 78 -28.24 -15.86 -1.18
N PHE A 79 -27.75 -14.72 -0.66
CA PHE A 79 -26.55 -14.66 0.18
C PHE A 79 -26.79 -15.34 1.54
N ARG A 80 -25.90 -16.26 1.91
CA ARG A 80 -25.94 -16.93 3.22
C ARG A 80 -25.38 -15.98 4.27
N ALA A 81 -26.18 -15.66 5.29
CA ALA A 81 -25.75 -14.81 6.39
C ALA A 81 -24.52 -15.39 7.09
N ILE A 82 -23.47 -14.58 7.20
CA ILE A 82 -22.26 -14.94 7.94
C ILE A 82 -22.58 -14.85 9.43
N GLN A 83 -22.43 -15.96 10.13
CA GLN A 83 -22.68 -16.00 11.57
C GLN A 83 -21.53 -15.27 12.32
N PRO A 84 -21.82 -14.61 13.45
CA PRO A 84 -20.82 -13.93 14.26
C PRO A 84 -20.00 -14.94 15.09
N ASP A 85 -19.41 -15.91 14.40
CA ASP A 85 -18.54 -16.93 14.98
C ASP A 85 -17.16 -16.90 14.31
N ALA A 86 -16.12 -17.22 15.07
CA ALA A 86 -14.76 -17.26 14.57
C ALA A 86 -14.55 -18.36 13.52
N GLY A 87 -15.36 -19.42 13.52
CA GLY A 87 -15.31 -20.49 12.52
C GLY A 87 -15.78 -20.05 11.13
N CYS A 88 -16.59 -19.00 11.04
CA CYS A 88 -17.16 -18.50 9.78
C CYS A 88 -16.20 -17.59 8.97
N TYR A 89 -14.89 -17.63 9.25
CA TYR A 89 -13.91 -16.80 8.53
C TYR A 89 -13.80 -17.14 7.03
N ASN A 90 -14.13 -18.38 6.63
CA ASN A 90 -14.14 -18.81 5.23
C ASN A 90 -15.32 -18.24 4.43
N ASP A 91 -16.39 -17.83 5.10
CA ASP A 91 -17.59 -17.29 4.42
C ASP A 91 -17.49 -15.79 4.16
N LEU A 92 -16.41 -15.14 4.59
CA LEU A 92 -16.15 -13.74 4.32
C LEU A 92 -16.02 -13.50 2.81
N VAL A 93 -16.70 -12.47 2.34
CA VAL A 93 -16.62 -11.98 0.95
C VAL A 93 -16.13 -10.53 0.95
N PRO A 94 -15.47 -10.06 -0.12
CA PRO A 94 -15.10 -8.66 -0.28
C PRO A 94 -16.35 -7.75 -0.25
N PRO A 95 -16.17 -6.44 -0.03
CA PRO A 95 -17.27 -5.48 -0.01
C PRO A 95 -18.19 -5.52 -1.25
N VAL A 96 -17.63 -5.88 -2.41
CA VAL A 96 -18.35 -6.06 -3.67
C VAL A 96 -19.40 -7.18 -3.59
N GLY A 97 -19.20 -8.19 -2.74
CA GLY A 97 -20.14 -9.29 -2.53
C GLY A 97 -21.34 -8.94 -1.64
N MET A 98 -21.31 -7.81 -0.92
CA MET A 98 -22.41 -7.36 -0.06
C MET A 98 -22.69 -5.86 -0.25
N LEU A 99 -23.03 -5.46 -1.47
CA LEU A 99 -23.34 -4.06 -1.80
C LEU A 99 -24.54 -3.50 -1.01
N ASN A 100 -25.43 -4.38 -0.55
CA ASN A 100 -26.60 -4.02 0.26
C ASN A 100 -26.26 -3.72 1.73
N ASN A 101 -25.09 -4.15 2.23
CA ASN A 101 -24.67 -3.95 3.61
C ASN A 101 -23.29 -3.28 3.67
N PRO A 102 -23.22 -1.94 3.56
CA PRO A 102 -21.95 -1.20 3.57
C PRO A 102 -21.22 -1.24 4.92
N MET A 103 -21.87 -1.71 5.99
CA MET A 103 -21.24 -1.85 7.30
C MET A 103 -20.11 -2.88 7.31
N ASN A 104 -20.06 -3.77 6.32
CA ASN A 104 -18.95 -4.72 6.14
C ASN A 104 -17.59 -4.06 5.92
N ALA A 105 -17.55 -2.81 5.43
CA ALA A 105 -16.33 -2.08 5.08
C ALA A 105 -15.84 -1.17 6.21
N VAL A 106 -16.44 -1.24 7.40
CA VAL A 106 -16.02 -0.48 8.57
C VAL A 106 -14.79 -1.14 9.20
N THR A 107 -13.60 -0.62 8.86
CA THR A 107 -12.31 -1.19 9.26
C THR A 107 -11.82 -0.65 10.61
N THR A 108 -12.18 -1.29 11.73
CA THR A 108 -11.72 -0.90 13.09
C THR A 108 -10.62 -1.80 13.67
N LYS A 109 -10.43 -3.00 13.11
CA LYS A 109 -9.66 -4.09 13.75
C LYS A 109 -8.14 -4.00 13.55
N VAL A 110 -7.67 -3.22 12.57
CA VAL A 110 -6.24 -3.19 12.20
C VAL A 110 -5.58 -1.95 12.76
N LYS A 111 -4.72 -2.14 13.76
CA LYS A 111 -3.85 -1.09 14.30
C LYS A 111 -2.41 -1.53 14.11
N THR A 112 -1.74 -0.97 13.12
CA THR A 112 -0.27 -0.97 13.03
C THR A 112 0.23 0.32 13.66
N ASN A 113 1.26 0.25 14.50
CA ASN A 113 1.93 1.46 14.99
C ASN A 113 2.86 1.95 13.88
N TRP A 114 2.38 2.92 13.10
CA TRP A 114 3.18 3.63 12.12
C TRP A 114 3.98 4.72 12.86
N PHE A 115 5.28 4.51 13.01
CA PHE A 115 6.18 5.44 13.72
C PHE A 115 6.59 6.66 12.88
N VAL A 116 6.01 6.86 11.70
CA VAL A 116 6.38 7.93 10.77
C VAL A 116 5.23 8.91 10.65
N LEU A 117 5.48 10.21 10.88
CA LEU A 117 4.51 11.28 10.63
C LEU A 117 4.25 11.38 9.11
N CYS A 118 3.31 10.57 8.62
CA CYS A 118 2.93 10.55 7.22
C CYS A 118 1.93 11.68 6.95
N VAL A 119 2.23 12.52 5.97
CA VAL A 119 1.39 13.65 5.54
C VAL A 119 0.36 13.19 4.51
N CYS A 120 0.72 12.23 3.67
CA CYS A 120 -0.17 11.63 2.68
C CYS A 120 0.10 10.13 2.55
N LEU A 121 -0.92 9.38 2.14
CA LEU A 121 -0.82 7.94 1.90
C LEU A 121 -1.68 7.58 0.69
N GLN A 122 -1.20 6.66 -0.13
CA GLN A 122 -1.92 6.21 -1.31
C GLN A 122 -1.55 4.74 -1.63
N TRP A 123 -2.55 3.91 -1.88
CA TRP A 123 -2.35 2.57 -2.41
C TRP A 123 -1.88 2.64 -3.85
N THR A 124 -0.97 1.74 -4.25
CA THR A 124 -0.79 1.44 -5.67
C THR A 124 -2.12 0.94 -6.25
N PRO A 125 -2.45 1.25 -7.51
CA PRO A 125 -3.72 0.86 -8.11
C PRO A 125 -3.93 -0.66 -8.12
N GLU A 126 -2.85 -1.43 -8.26
CA GLU A 126 -2.86 -2.90 -8.16
C GLU A 126 -3.14 -3.43 -6.73
N GLY A 127 -3.13 -2.57 -5.71
CA GLY A 127 -3.24 -2.97 -4.29
C GLY A 127 -2.00 -3.66 -3.71
N ARG A 128 -0.93 -3.83 -4.48
CA ARG A 128 0.29 -4.54 -4.05
C ARG A 128 1.07 -3.81 -2.94
N ARG A 129 1.15 -2.48 -3.02
CA ARG A 129 1.94 -1.64 -2.11
C ARG A 129 1.13 -0.46 -1.60
N LEU A 130 1.44 -0.04 -0.38
CA LEU A 130 1.01 1.24 0.16
C LEU A 130 2.20 2.20 0.16
N VAL A 131 2.03 3.36 -0.45
CA VAL A 131 3.03 4.43 -0.48
C VAL A 131 2.63 5.47 0.55
N THR A 132 3.55 5.83 1.44
CA THR A 132 3.36 6.91 2.42
C THR A 132 4.38 8.01 2.20
N GLY A 133 3.92 9.25 2.10
CA GLY A 133 4.75 10.44 2.01
C GLY A 133 4.98 11.06 3.39
N ALA A 134 6.26 11.22 3.76
CA ALA A 134 6.66 11.83 5.02
C ALA A 134 6.86 13.34 4.89
N SER A 135 6.90 14.04 6.04
CA SER A 135 7.29 15.45 6.08
C SER A 135 8.75 15.69 5.68
N SER A 136 9.61 14.66 5.74
CA SER A 136 11.00 14.69 5.26
C SER A 136 11.13 14.67 3.74
N GLY A 137 10.04 14.48 2.99
CA GLY A 137 10.09 14.31 1.54
C GLY A 137 10.36 12.87 1.08
N GLU A 138 10.43 11.92 2.03
CA GLU A 138 10.64 10.51 1.76
C GLU A 138 9.33 9.77 1.44
N PHE A 139 9.43 8.79 0.54
CA PHE A 139 8.42 7.75 0.36
C PHE A 139 8.84 6.50 1.10
N THR A 140 7.97 6.02 1.99
CA THR A 140 8.08 4.67 2.53
C THR A 140 7.09 3.78 1.82
N LEU A 141 7.59 2.66 1.28
CA LEU A 141 6.79 1.64 0.63
C LEU A 141 6.55 0.49 1.58
N TRP A 142 5.28 0.14 1.72
CA TRP A 142 4.80 -0.95 2.56
C TRP A 142 4.17 -2.03 1.70
N ASN A 143 4.39 -3.29 2.08
CA ASN A 143 3.74 -4.43 1.47
C ASN A 143 2.23 -4.42 1.79
N GLY A 144 1.37 -4.62 0.78
CA GLY A 144 -0.07 -4.48 0.95
C GLY A 144 -0.76 -5.58 1.76
N LEU A 145 -0.20 -6.78 1.79
CA LEU A 145 -0.79 -7.93 2.50
C LEU A 145 -0.27 -8.03 3.94
N THR A 146 1.05 -7.86 4.09
CA THR A 146 1.75 -8.10 5.34
C THR A 146 2.15 -6.82 6.09
N PHE A 147 1.97 -5.65 5.47
CA PHE A 147 2.37 -4.33 6.00
C PHE A 147 3.84 -4.26 6.43
N ASN A 148 4.69 -5.02 5.74
CA ASN A 148 6.12 -5.00 5.93
C ASN A 148 6.77 -3.82 5.23
N PHE A 149 7.82 -3.26 5.83
CA PHE A 149 8.69 -2.32 5.15
C PHE A 149 9.35 -2.99 3.94
N GLU A 150 9.20 -2.39 2.75
CA GLU A 150 9.90 -2.84 1.54
C GLU A 150 11.10 -1.95 1.24
N THR A 151 10.88 -0.65 1.09
CA THR A 151 11.95 0.29 0.77
C THR A 151 11.58 1.72 1.18
N ILE A 152 12.58 2.57 1.24
CA ILE A 152 12.45 4.01 1.41
C ILE A 152 13.12 4.71 0.23
N LEU A 153 12.51 5.79 -0.26
CA LEU A 153 12.98 6.55 -1.41
C LEU A 153 12.95 8.04 -1.07
N GLN A 154 14.06 8.75 -1.31
CA GLN A 154 14.06 10.22 -1.23
C GLN A 154 13.37 10.76 -2.49
N ALA A 155 12.11 11.17 -2.35
CA ALA A 155 11.29 11.58 -3.48
C ALA A 155 11.32 13.08 -3.72
N HIS A 156 11.27 13.87 -2.66
CA HIS A 156 11.28 15.33 -2.68
C HIS A 156 12.23 15.88 -1.61
N ASP A 157 12.70 17.12 -1.78
CA ASP A 157 13.52 17.82 -0.77
C ASP A 157 12.66 18.56 0.25
N SER A 158 11.35 18.58 0.01
CA SER A 158 10.34 19.25 0.82
C SER A 158 9.22 18.28 1.20
N PRO A 159 8.42 18.59 2.24
CA PRO A 159 7.29 17.76 2.66
C PRO A 159 6.37 17.43 1.48
N VAL A 160 6.08 16.14 1.28
CA VAL A 160 5.12 15.73 0.25
C VAL A 160 3.72 15.99 0.77
N ARG A 161 2.94 16.77 0.00
CA ARG A 161 1.61 17.22 0.40
C ARG A 161 0.50 16.51 -0.37
N ALA A 162 0.75 16.19 -1.63
CA ALA A 162 -0.23 15.55 -2.49
C ALA A 162 0.39 14.34 -3.21
N MET A 163 -0.42 13.29 -3.32
CA MET A 163 -0.10 12.07 -4.04
C MET A 163 -1.38 11.56 -4.70
N THR A 164 -1.33 11.28 -6.00
CA THR A 164 -2.49 10.78 -6.75
C THR A 164 -2.03 9.87 -7.88
N TRP A 165 -2.73 8.76 -8.08
CA TRP A 165 -2.55 7.94 -9.27
C TRP A 165 -3.41 8.45 -10.41
N SER A 166 -2.93 8.24 -11.63
CA SER A 166 -3.71 8.38 -12.85
C SER A 166 -4.72 7.23 -12.95
N HIS A 167 -5.83 7.47 -13.64
CA HIS A 167 -6.87 6.44 -13.86
C HIS A 167 -6.43 5.27 -14.76
N ASN A 168 -5.29 5.38 -15.44
CA ASN A 168 -4.71 4.32 -16.27
C ASN A 168 -3.59 3.55 -15.55
N ASP A 169 -3.35 3.80 -14.26
CA ASP A 169 -2.38 3.10 -13.41
C ASP A 169 -0.90 3.25 -13.79
N MET A 170 -0.60 3.97 -14.87
CA MET A 170 0.76 4.13 -15.38
C MET A 170 1.56 5.20 -14.64
N TRP A 171 0.87 6.23 -14.13
CA TRP A 171 1.51 7.43 -13.59
C TRP A 171 1.04 7.69 -12.16
N MET A 172 1.99 7.99 -11.29
CA MET A 172 1.72 8.61 -10.02
C MET A 172 2.24 10.04 -10.06
N LEU A 173 1.42 10.97 -9.61
CA LEU A 173 1.77 12.37 -9.48
C LEU A 173 1.93 12.72 -8.02
N THR A 174 3.02 13.40 -7.71
CA THR A 174 3.32 13.86 -6.36
C THR A 174 3.63 15.35 -6.39
N ALA A 175 3.23 16.05 -5.34
CA ALA A 175 3.51 17.47 -5.19
C ALA A 175 4.00 17.79 -3.79
N ASP A 176 4.94 18.71 -3.70
CA ASP A 176 5.59 19.10 -2.47
C ASP A 176 5.25 20.52 -2.01
N HIS A 177 5.72 20.84 -0.81
CA HIS A 177 5.65 22.18 -0.24
C HIS A 177 6.51 23.22 -1.00
N GLY A 178 7.48 22.79 -1.82
CA GLY A 178 8.33 23.66 -2.62
C GLY A 178 7.69 24.11 -3.95
N GLY A 179 6.50 23.59 -4.28
CA GLY A 179 5.80 23.93 -5.52
C GLY A 179 6.22 23.08 -6.72
N TYR A 180 6.99 22.01 -6.50
CA TYR A 180 7.36 21.06 -7.51
C TYR A 180 6.35 19.94 -7.63
N VAL A 181 6.13 19.53 -8.88
CA VAL A 181 5.34 18.35 -9.23
C VAL A 181 6.25 17.35 -9.91
N LYS A 182 6.19 16.09 -9.46
CA LYS A 182 6.95 14.98 -10.04
C LYS A 182 6.01 13.91 -10.58
N TYR A 183 6.39 13.35 -11.72
CA TYR A 183 5.77 12.18 -12.32
C TYR A 183 6.59 10.94 -12.02
N TRP A 184 5.89 9.91 -11.57
CA TRP A 184 6.45 8.62 -11.20
C TRP A 184 5.81 7.52 -12.01
N GLN A 185 6.60 6.51 -12.35
CA GLN A 185 6.11 5.23 -12.87
C GLN A 185 5.69 4.29 -11.74
N SER A 186 5.02 3.19 -12.09
CA SER A 186 4.63 2.12 -11.14
C SER A 186 5.82 1.48 -10.39
N ASN A 187 7.00 1.48 -11.01
CA ASN A 187 8.27 1.05 -10.42
C ASN A 187 8.89 2.08 -9.46
N MET A 188 8.21 3.20 -9.16
CA MET A 188 8.70 4.33 -8.37
C MET A 188 9.94 5.00 -8.95
N ASN A 189 10.11 4.97 -10.27
CA ASN A 189 11.12 5.77 -10.94
C ASN A 189 10.59 7.19 -11.23
N ASN A 190 11.41 8.21 -10.96
CA ASN A 190 11.10 9.60 -11.29
C ASN A 190 11.34 9.83 -12.78
N VAL A 191 10.30 10.20 -13.51
CA VAL A 191 10.36 10.43 -14.96
C VAL A 191 10.58 11.89 -15.28
N LYS A 192 9.85 12.77 -14.60
CA LYS A 192 9.92 14.21 -14.87
C LYS A 192 9.56 14.99 -13.63
N MET A 193 10.32 16.06 -13.40
CA MET A 193 10.00 17.09 -12.41
C MET A 193 9.84 18.44 -13.09
N PHE A 194 8.91 19.25 -12.59
CA PHE A 194 8.75 20.64 -13.03
C PHE A 194 8.16 21.48 -11.90
N GLN A 195 8.44 22.78 -11.91
CA GLN A 195 7.89 23.71 -10.94
C GLN A 195 6.53 24.20 -11.44
N ALA A 196 5.45 23.82 -10.74
CA ALA A 196 4.10 24.22 -11.10
C ALA A 196 3.73 25.57 -10.45
N HIS A 197 4.15 25.75 -9.21
CA HIS A 197 3.87 26.93 -8.39
C HIS A 197 5.15 27.40 -7.69
N LYS A 198 5.21 28.68 -7.30
CA LYS A 198 6.28 29.20 -6.43
C LYS A 198 6.01 28.96 -4.96
N GLU A 199 4.80 28.52 -4.63
CA GLU A 199 4.30 28.30 -3.28
C GLU A 199 3.97 26.82 -3.07
N ALA A 200 3.65 26.47 -1.83
CA ALA A 200 3.25 25.13 -1.44
C ALA A 200 1.99 24.66 -2.16
N ILE A 201 2.09 23.47 -2.75
CA ILE A 201 0.96 22.76 -3.34
C ILE A 201 0.25 21.98 -2.23
N ARG A 202 -1.07 22.10 -2.15
CA ARG A 202 -1.89 21.39 -1.15
C ARG A 202 -2.47 20.11 -1.71
N GLU A 203 -2.94 20.15 -2.94
CA GLU A 203 -3.62 19.04 -3.58
C GLU A 203 -3.35 19.04 -5.08
N ALA A 204 -3.32 17.84 -5.66
CA ALA A 204 -3.22 17.62 -7.08
C ALA A 204 -4.14 16.47 -7.48
N ARG A 205 -4.87 16.62 -8.59
CA ARG A 205 -5.84 15.64 -9.10
C ARG A 205 -5.73 15.50 -10.60
N PHE A 206 -5.84 14.28 -11.09
CA PHE A 206 -6.00 14.02 -12.52
C PHE A 206 -7.42 14.39 -12.98
N ILE A 207 -7.53 14.87 -14.21
CA ILE A 207 -8.81 15.13 -14.86
C ILE A 207 -9.32 13.81 -15.46
N PRO A 208 -10.59 13.43 -15.25
CA PRO A 208 -11.15 12.24 -15.86
C PRO A 208 -11.09 12.33 -17.40
N ASN A 209 -10.84 11.21 -18.07
CA ASN A 209 -10.74 11.07 -19.54
C ASN A 209 -9.48 11.68 -20.20
N LEU A 210 -8.66 12.43 -19.47
CA LEU A 210 -7.40 12.97 -19.98
C LEU A 210 -6.22 12.41 -19.17
N PRO A 211 -5.46 11.44 -19.70
CA PRO A 211 -4.46 10.71 -18.91
C PRO A 211 -3.29 11.58 -18.42
N PHE A 212 -3.15 12.79 -18.96
CA PHE A 212 -2.01 13.66 -18.70
C PHE A 212 -2.39 15.06 -18.22
N SER A 213 -3.68 15.33 -18.01
CA SER A 213 -4.13 16.64 -17.54
C SER A 213 -4.38 16.60 -16.03
N VAL A 214 -3.83 17.58 -15.33
CA VAL A 214 -3.79 17.64 -13.87
C VAL A 214 -4.19 19.03 -13.40
N VAL A 215 -4.99 19.09 -12.33
CA VAL A 215 -5.29 20.34 -11.62
C VAL A 215 -4.48 20.36 -10.33
N THR A 216 -3.83 21.49 -10.06
CA THR A 216 -3.05 21.73 -8.83
C THR A 216 -3.61 22.94 -8.09
N LEU A 217 -3.67 22.83 -6.76
CA LEU A 217 -4.15 23.85 -5.83
C LEU A 217 -3.01 24.35 -4.94
N SER A 218 -2.75 25.66 -4.93
CA SER A 218 -1.71 26.30 -4.11
C SER A 218 -2.28 26.99 -2.85
N LEU A 219 -1.37 27.35 -1.94
CA LEU A 219 -1.67 28.04 -0.68
C LEU A 219 -2.31 29.44 -0.89
N SER A 220 -1.95 30.14 -1.97
CA SER A 220 -2.61 31.39 -2.43
C SER A 220 -3.99 31.19 -3.08
N CYS A 221 -4.60 30.00 -2.98
CA CYS A 221 -5.82 29.62 -3.71
C CYS A 221 -5.68 29.74 -5.24
N SER A 222 -4.45 29.72 -5.77
CA SER A 222 -4.23 29.72 -7.21
C SER A 222 -4.48 28.33 -7.77
N LEU A 223 -5.35 28.25 -8.77
CA LEU A 223 -5.64 27.04 -9.55
C LEU A 223 -4.79 27.04 -10.82
N CYS A 224 -4.03 25.98 -11.04
CA CYS A 224 -3.28 25.77 -12.28
C CYS A 224 -3.65 24.42 -12.89
N ALA A 225 -4.15 24.45 -14.14
CA ALA A 225 -4.38 23.28 -14.97
C ALA A 225 -3.15 23.05 -15.85
N LEU A 226 -2.60 21.85 -15.77
CA LEU A 226 -1.37 21.45 -16.47
C LEU A 226 -1.70 20.28 -17.38
N GLN A 227 -1.26 20.35 -18.63
CA GLN A 227 -1.35 19.25 -19.58
C GLN A 227 0.06 18.75 -19.89
N TYR A 228 0.32 17.49 -19.57
CA TYR A 228 1.56 16.83 -19.94
C TYR A 228 1.44 16.18 -21.33
N HIS A 229 2.46 16.37 -22.18
CA HIS A 229 2.55 15.70 -23.47
C HIS A 229 3.87 14.92 -23.53
N PRO A 230 3.85 13.59 -23.67
CA PRO A 230 5.07 12.78 -23.70
C PRO A 230 5.97 13.05 -24.92
N ALA A 231 5.43 13.64 -25.99
CA ALA A 231 6.16 13.95 -27.23
C ALA A 231 6.64 15.40 -27.34
N ALA A 232 6.32 16.28 -26.38
CA ALA A 232 6.70 17.68 -26.42
C ALA A 232 7.65 18.01 -25.25
N THR A 233 8.89 18.34 -25.56
CA THR A 233 9.94 18.82 -24.65
C THR A 233 9.65 20.20 -24.04
N GLY A 234 8.41 20.69 -24.08
CA GLY A 234 7.98 21.93 -23.45
C GLY A 234 6.64 21.76 -22.75
N GLY A 235 6.62 21.84 -21.42
CA GLY A 235 5.38 21.95 -20.67
C GLY A 235 4.70 23.27 -21.01
N ARG A 236 3.48 23.24 -21.57
CA ARG A 236 2.71 24.46 -21.77
C ARG A 236 2.04 24.84 -20.45
N HIS A 237 2.52 25.90 -19.81
CA HIS A 237 1.84 26.55 -18.70
C HIS A 237 0.68 27.39 -19.25
N LEU A 238 -0.55 26.95 -19.03
CA LEU A 238 -1.72 27.81 -19.19
C LEU A 238 -1.97 28.53 -17.87
N THR A 239 -1.28 29.65 -17.66
CA THR A 239 -1.57 30.56 -16.55
C THR A 239 -2.86 31.31 -16.86
N SER A 240 -3.98 30.81 -16.33
CA SER A 240 -5.27 31.48 -16.46
C SER A 240 -5.27 32.77 -15.64
N ARG A 241 -5.14 33.92 -16.33
CA ARG A 241 -5.80 35.17 -15.89
C ARG A 241 -7.23 35.32 -16.44
N HIS A 242 -7.74 34.35 -17.22
CA HIS A 242 -9.02 34.49 -17.97
C HIS A 242 -9.87 33.21 -18.06
N MET A 243 -9.65 32.20 -17.23
CA MET A 243 -10.53 31.03 -17.16
C MET A 243 -11.65 31.32 -16.17
N LEU A 244 -12.78 31.81 -16.69
CA LEU A 244 -14.02 31.91 -15.93
C LEU A 244 -14.47 30.47 -15.58
N LEU A 245 -14.31 30.10 -14.31
CA LEU A 245 -14.91 28.90 -13.74
C LEU A 245 -16.18 29.36 -13.01
N LEU A 246 -17.36 29.02 -13.55
CA LEU A 246 -18.62 29.16 -12.83
C LEU A 246 -18.67 28.05 -11.76
N LEU A 247 -18.50 28.42 -10.48
CA LEU A 247 -18.81 27.52 -9.36
C LEU A 247 -20.33 27.34 -9.28
N TRP A 248 -20.81 26.10 -9.32
CA TRP A 248 -22.18 25.75 -8.97
C TRP A 248 -22.18 25.13 -7.57
N LEU A 249 -22.85 25.78 -6.62
CA LEU A 249 -23.20 25.22 -5.33
C LEU A 249 -24.63 24.69 -5.42
N ILE A 250 -24.80 23.36 -5.45
CA ILE A 250 -26.06 22.74 -5.06
C ILE A 250 -25.75 21.59 -4.09
N ASN A 251 -26.33 21.71 -2.90
CA ASN A 251 -26.41 20.71 -1.83
C ASN A 251 -25.06 20.05 -1.46
N ASP A 252 -24.10 20.87 -1.01
CA ASP A 252 -22.89 20.47 -0.27
C ASP A 252 -21.96 19.42 -0.91
N ARG A 253 -22.11 19.11 -2.21
CA ARG A 253 -21.19 18.23 -2.93
C ARG A 253 -20.65 18.92 -4.17
N CYS A 254 -19.43 19.45 -4.07
CA CYS A 254 -18.69 20.01 -5.20
C CYS A 254 -18.52 18.95 -6.29
N LYS A 255 -19.19 19.14 -7.43
CA LYS A 255 -18.89 18.41 -8.67
C LYS A 255 -18.39 19.42 -9.71
N CYS A 256 -17.17 19.22 -10.18
CA CYS A 256 -16.56 20.04 -11.22
C CYS A 256 -16.96 19.50 -12.60
N VAL A 257 -17.57 20.33 -13.44
CA VAL A 257 -17.75 20.06 -14.87
C VAL A 257 -16.93 21.09 -15.64
N LEU A 258 -16.00 20.61 -16.47
CA LEU A 258 -15.20 21.41 -17.38
C LEU A 258 -15.98 21.59 -18.69
N LEU A 259 -16.41 22.82 -18.98
CA LEU A 259 -16.83 23.19 -20.34
C LEU A 259 -15.59 23.65 -21.10
N GLN A 260 -15.19 22.86 -22.09
CA GLN A 260 -14.07 23.17 -22.96
C GLN A 260 -14.61 23.75 -24.27
N HIS A 261 -14.20 24.99 -24.59
CA HIS A 261 -14.41 25.68 -25.87
C HIS A 261 -15.77 25.46 -26.57
N CYS A 262 -16.80 26.20 -26.18
CA CYS A 262 -17.92 26.46 -27.08
C CYS A 262 -17.63 27.76 -27.83
N ARG A 263 -17.27 27.69 -29.12
CA ARG A 263 -17.10 28.87 -29.99
C ARG A 263 -18.44 29.41 -30.49
N ASP A 264 -19.54 28.73 -30.22
CA ASP A 264 -20.89 29.16 -30.59
C ASP A 264 -21.53 29.95 -29.44
N LEU A 265 -21.50 31.28 -29.56
CA LEU A 265 -22.25 32.20 -28.69
C LEU A 265 -23.73 31.82 -28.61
N LEU A 266 -24.30 31.28 -29.68
CA LEU A 266 -25.68 30.79 -29.72
C LEU A 266 -25.93 29.65 -28.72
N LEU A 267 -25.00 28.73 -28.52
CA LEU A 267 -25.17 27.62 -27.56
C LEU A 267 -25.11 28.12 -26.11
N ILE A 268 -24.29 29.15 -25.86
CA ILE A 268 -24.19 29.82 -24.57
C ILE A 268 -25.49 30.58 -24.24
N PHE A 269 -26.05 31.30 -25.22
CA PHE A 269 -27.36 31.95 -25.09
C PHE A 269 -28.50 30.93 -24.95
N TYR A 270 -28.45 29.79 -25.65
CA TYR A 270 -29.46 28.73 -25.53
C TYR A 270 -29.44 28.07 -24.14
N LEU A 271 -28.25 27.84 -23.58
CA LEU A 271 -28.07 27.32 -22.22
C LEU A 271 -28.51 28.35 -21.16
N MET A 272 -28.18 29.64 -21.34
CA MET A 272 -28.70 30.70 -20.48
C MET A 272 -30.24 30.83 -20.57
N TRP A 273 -30.81 30.69 -21.76
CA TRP A 273 -32.26 30.75 -21.98
C TRP A 273 -32.99 29.54 -21.36
N LEU A 274 -32.46 28.32 -21.50
CA LEU A 274 -32.97 27.12 -20.82
C LEU A 274 -32.93 27.26 -19.29
N ILE A 275 -31.87 27.86 -18.74
CA ILE A 275 -31.75 28.11 -17.30
C ILE A 275 -32.78 29.15 -16.82
N LEU A 276 -33.04 30.20 -17.60
CA LEU A 276 -34.10 31.18 -17.31
C LEU A 276 -35.51 30.58 -17.47
N CYS A 277 -35.74 29.72 -18.45
CA CYS A 277 -37.03 29.06 -18.68
C CYS A 277 -37.40 28.08 -17.56
N VAL A 278 -36.42 27.39 -16.97
CA VAL A 278 -36.64 26.47 -15.84
C VAL A 278 -36.92 27.22 -14.54
N TYR A 279 -36.41 28.45 -14.38
CA TYR A 279 -36.67 29.29 -13.20
C TYR A 279 -37.97 30.12 -13.27
N THR A 280 -38.56 30.28 -14.46
CA THR A 280 -39.77 31.10 -14.65
C THR A 280 -41.07 30.29 -14.76
N ASN A 281 -40.99 28.96 -14.87
CA ASN A 281 -42.15 28.05 -14.80
C ASN A 281 -42.03 27.08 -13.60
N GLY A 282 -41.71 27.64 -12.43
CA GLY A 282 -42.02 27.01 -11.14
C GLY A 282 -43.48 27.26 -10.77
#